data_AF-A0A223ZEG8-F1
#
_entry.id   AF-A0A223ZEG8-F1
#
_cell.length_a   1.000
_cell.length_b   1.000
_cell.length_c   1.000
_cell.angle_alpha   90.00
_cell.angle_beta   90.00
_cell.angle_gamma   90.00
#
_symmetry.space_group_name_H-M   'P 1'
#
loop_
_entity.id
_entity.type
_entity.pdbx_description
1 polymer ?
#
loop_
_entity_poly.entity_id
_entity_poly.type
_entity_poly.pdbx_seq_one_letter_code
_entity_poly.pdbx_strand_id
1 'polypeptide(L)'
;MKNEISSKLERLGEYLKILRGYQSHTLEDLKNDVTLRGAVERYLEVSIESCLDIGEMIISQERARKTRNLQRGNRDTRGNRSFTRGFCG
;
A
#
# COMPACT_ATOMS: atom_id res chain seq x y z
N MET A 1 -5.34 9.67 2.00
CA MET A 1 -4.49 8.53 2.43
C MET A 1 -5.18 7.51 3.34
N LYS A 2 -5.53 7.77 4.63
CA LYS A 2 -6.29 6.76 5.43
C LYS A 2 -7.60 6.34 4.73
N ASN A 3 -8.28 7.31 4.15
CA ASN A 3 -9.52 7.08 3.39
C ASN A 3 -9.29 6.30 2.07
N GLU A 4 -8.10 6.41 1.46
CA GLU A 4 -7.77 5.69 0.22
C GLU A 4 -7.48 4.21 0.49
N ILE A 5 -6.76 3.90 1.57
CA ILE A 5 -6.56 2.51 2.01
C ILE A 5 -7.92 1.90 2.37
N SER A 6 -8.77 2.62 3.11
CA SER A 6 -10.12 2.16 3.46
C SER A 6 -10.98 1.88 2.22
N SER A 7 -10.97 2.78 1.23
CA SER A 7 -11.73 2.60 -0.01
C SER A 7 -11.22 1.42 -0.85
N LYS A 8 -9.90 1.19 -0.90
CA LYS A 8 -9.34 -0.01 -1.55
C LYS A 8 -9.71 -1.29 -0.80
N LEU A 9 -9.75 -1.27 0.53
CA LEU A 9 -10.18 -2.41 1.34
C LEU A 9 -11.67 -2.75 1.13
N GLU A 10 -12.54 -1.74 1.01
CA GLU A 10 -13.95 -1.97 0.67
C GLU A 10 -14.10 -2.63 -0.70
N ARG A 11 -13.41 -2.11 -1.72
CA ARG A 11 -13.40 -2.71 -3.08
C ARG A 11 -12.85 -4.13 -3.08
N LEU A 12 -11.77 -4.39 -2.35
CA LEU A 12 -11.24 -5.75 -2.19
C LEU A 12 -12.28 -6.67 -1.55
N GLY A 13 -13.03 -6.18 -0.56
CA GLY A 13 -14.14 -6.90 0.06
C GLY A 13 -15.24 -7.28 -0.95
N GLU A 14 -15.58 -6.36 -1.86
CA GLU A 14 -16.53 -6.62 -2.94
C GLU A 14 -16.03 -7.72 -3.90
N TYR A 15 -14.76 -7.66 -4.32
CA TYR A 15 -14.17 -8.68 -5.19
C TYR A 15 -14.14 -10.06 -4.52
N LEU A 16 -13.78 -10.11 -3.23
CA LEU A 16 -13.80 -11.36 -2.47
C LEU A 16 -15.21 -11.90 -2.29
N LYS A 17 -16.22 -11.05 -2.17
CA LYS A 17 -17.63 -11.48 -2.11
C LYS A 17 -18.05 -12.13 -3.42
N ILE A 18 -17.65 -11.57 -4.56
CA ILE A 18 -17.89 -12.14 -5.88
C ILE A 18 -17.17 -13.49 -6.02
N LEU A 19 -15.89 -13.56 -5.65
CA LEU A 19 -15.11 -14.81 -5.69
C LEU A 19 -15.70 -15.90 -4.79
N ARG A 20 -16.22 -15.54 -3.61
CA ARG A 20 -16.97 -16.49 -2.76
C ARG A 20 -18.23 -17.01 -3.45
N GLY A 21 -18.90 -16.18 -4.23
CA GLY A 21 -20.03 -16.60 -5.06
C GLY A 21 -19.67 -17.67 -6.09
N TYR A 22 -18.42 -17.70 -6.56
CA TYR A 22 -17.94 -18.70 -7.51
C TYR A 22 -17.43 -20.01 -6.87
N GLN A 23 -17.32 -20.11 -5.54
CA GLN A 23 -16.81 -21.31 -4.86
C GLN A 23 -17.70 -22.54 -5.04
N SER A 24 -18.97 -22.37 -5.43
CA SER A 24 -19.87 -23.48 -5.73
C SER A 24 -19.58 -24.19 -7.05
N HIS A 25 -18.75 -23.60 -7.92
CA HIS A 25 -18.40 -24.20 -9.21
C HIS A 25 -17.20 -25.14 -9.08
N THR A 26 -17.24 -26.23 -9.83
CA THR A 26 -16.16 -27.19 -9.92
C THR A 26 -15.09 -26.75 -10.92
N LEU A 27 -13.94 -27.41 -10.88
CA LEU A 27 -12.89 -27.23 -11.90
C LEU A 27 -13.36 -27.63 -13.31
N GLU A 28 -14.31 -28.56 -13.44
CA GLU A 28 -14.88 -28.92 -14.73
C GLU A 28 -15.79 -27.83 -15.27
N ASP A 29 -16.60 -27.19 -14.43
CA ASP A 29 -17.41 -26.03 -14.82
C ASP A 29 -16.54 -24.90 -15.38
N LEU A 30 -15.41 -24.63 -14.71
CA LEU A 30 -14.42 -23.64 -15.16
C LEU A 30 -13.70 -24.03 -16.45
N LYS A 31 -13.57 -25.32 -16.77
CA LYS A 31 -12.97 -25.76 -18.04
C LYS A 31 -13.94 -25.65 -19.21
N ASN A 32 -15.22 -25.91 -18.94
CA ASN A 32 -16.27 -25.98 -19.95
C ASN A 32 -16.91 -24.61 -20.23
N ASP A 33 -16.85 -23.67 -19.29
CA ASP A 33 -17.36 -22.31 -19.45
C ASP A 33 -16.23 -21.27 -19.41
N VAL A 34 -15.90 -20.75 -20.60
CA VAL A 34 -14.84 -19.74 -20.80
C VAL A 34 -15.20 -18.41 -20.13
N THR A 35 -16.49 -18.06 -20.06
CA THR A 35 -16.94 -16.81 -19.43
C THR A 35 -16.82 -16.91 -17.91
N LEU A 36 -17.26 -18.03 -17.33
CA LEU A 36 -17.09 -18.30 -15.90
C LEU A 36 -15.61 -18.30 -15.52
N ARG A 37 -14.77 -18.98 -16.31
CA ARG A 37 -13.31 -18.98 -16.11
C ARG A 37 -12.73 -17.58 -16.16
N GLY A 38 -13.04 -16.82 -17.21
CA GLY A 38 -12.55 -15.46 -17.38
C GLY A 38 -12.99 -14.53 -16.24
N ALA A 39 -14.22 -14.70 -15.74
CA ALA A 39 -14.70 -13.94 -14.58
C ALA A 39 -13.87 -14.27 -13.33
N VAL A 40 -13.70 -15.55 -13.00
CA VAL A 40 -12.91 -15.97 -11.83
C VAL A 40 -11.46 -15.52 -11.93
N GLU A 41 -10.81 -15.74 -13.08
CA GLU A 41 -9.45 -15.30 -13.34
C GLU A 41 -9.30 -13.78 -13.16
N ARG A 42 -10.23 -13.00 -13.75
CA ARG A 42 -10.20 -11.54 -13.65
C ARG A 42 -10.40 -11.06 -12.21
N TYR A 43 -11.35 -11.64 -11.48
CA TYR A 43 -11.60 -11.23 -10.09
C TYR A 43 -10.44 -11.62 -9.17
N LEU A 44 -9.73 -12.72 -9.44
CA LEU A 44 -8.49 -13.07 -8.74
C LEU A 44 -7.37 -12.06 -9.04
N GLU A 45 -7.17 -11.72 -10.32
CA GLU A 45 -6.16 -10.76 -10.77
C GLU A 45 -6.34 -9.40 -10.08
N VAL A 46 -7.53 -8.80 -10.16
CA VAL A 46 -7.81 -7.49 -9.56
C VAL A 46 -7.77 -7.51 -8.02
N SER A 47 -8.06 -8.65 -7.39
CA SER A 47 -7.93 -8.80 -5.94
C SER A 47 -6.46 -8.78 -5.52
N ILE A 48 -5.59 -9.47 -6.27
CA ILE A 48 -4.15 -9.48 -6.02
C ILE A 48 -3.55 -8.09 -6.26
N GLU A 49 -3.92 -7.43 -7.36
CA GLU A 49 -3.49 -6.07 -7.67
C GLU A 49 -3.88 -5.10 -6.55
N SER A 50 -5.11 -5.20 -6.04
CA SER A 50 -5.58 -4.36 -4.92
C SER A 50 -4.75 -4.57 -3.64
N CYS A 51 -4.37 -5.82 -3.34
CA CYS A 51 -3.48 -6.12 -2.22
C CYS A 51 -2.07 -5.51 -2.40
N LEU A 52 -1.52 -5.58 -3.63
CA LEU A 52 -0.22 -4.99 -3.95
C LEU A 52 -0.23 -3.47 -3.80
N ASP A 53 -1.28 -2.81 -4.30
CA ASP A 53 -1.46 -1.37 -4.16
C ASP A 53 -1.50 -0.93 -2.70
N ILE A 54 -2.28 -1.63 -1.86
CA ILE A 54 -2.36 -1.35 -0.43
C ILE A 54 -0.99 -1.54 0.23
N GLY A 55 -0.29 -2.62 -0.11
CA GLY A 55 1.06 -2.90 0.37
C GLY A 55 2.05 -1.78 0.02
N GLU A 56 2.06 -1.34 -1.23
CA GLU A 56 2.90 -0.24 -1.70
C GLU A 56 2.59 1.07 -0.95
N MET A 57 1.31 1.39 -0.75
CA MET A 57 0.90 2.55 0.03
C MET A 57 1.42 2.51 1.47
N ILE A 58 1.38 1.34 2.12
CA ILE A 58 1.89 1.16 3.48
C ILE A 58 3.42 1.31 3.52
N ILE A 59 4.13 0.63 2.61
CA ILE A 59 5.60 0.67 2.52
C ILE A 59 6.07 2.11 2.26
N SER A 60 5.43 2.80 1.32
CA SER A 60 5.72 4.19 1.00
C SER A 60 5.53 5.13 2.20
N GLN A 61 4.51 4.90 3.04
CA GLN A 61 4.34 5.66 4.28
C GLN A 61 5.46 5.42 5.29
N GLU A 62 5.85 4.15 5.52
CA GLU A 62 6.93 3.83 6.45
C GLU A 62 8.28 4.37 5.97
N ARG A 63 8.55 4.30 4.66
CA ARG A 63 9.76 4.87 4.07
C ARG A 63 9.78 6.40 4.19
N ALA A 64 8.64 7.06 3.95
CA ALA A 64 8.52 8.51 4.12
C ALA A 64 8.73 8.94 5.58
N ARG A 65 8.23 8.16 6.56
CA ARG A 65 8.49 8.37 7.99
C ARG A 65 9.99 8.25 8.30
N LYS A 66 10.66 7.21 7.80
CA LYS A 66 12.10 6.99 8.00
C LYS A 66 12.95 8.13 7.45
N THR A 67 12.68 8.59 6.23
CA THR A 67 13.40 9.72 5.61
C THR A 67 13.18 11.04 6.36
N ARG A 68 11.95 11.29 6.85
CA ARG A 68 11.63 12.50 7.64
C ARG A 68 12.45 12.58 8.93
N ASN A 69 12.68 11.45 9.59
CA ASN A 69 13.48 11.40 10.81
C ASN A 69 14.97 11.67 10.53
N LEU A 70 15.50 11.15 9.42
CA LEU A 70 16.89 11.44 8.99
C LEU A 70 17.10 12.92 8.64
N GLN A 71 16.13 13.55 7.98
CA GLN A 71 16.16 14.99 7.64
C GLN A 71 16.07 15.90 8.87
N ARG A 72 15.39 15.45 9.93
CA ARG A 72 15.27 16.20 11.20
C ARG A 72 16.59 16.24 11.96
N GLY A 73 17.28 15.11 12.09
CA GLY A 73 18.60 15.05 12.74
C GLY A 73 19.68 15.95 12.08
N ASN A 74 19.55 16.22 10.78
CA ASN A 74 20.45 17.12 10.04
C ASN A 74 20.04 18.60 10.04
N ARG A 75 18.90 18.96 10.64
CA ARG A 75 18.46 20.36 10.76
C ARG A 75 18.92 20.99 12.08
N ASP A 76 19.10 20.17 13.12
CA ASP A 76 19.47 20.62 14.46
C ASP A 76 20.98 20.97 14.58
N THR A 77 21.82 20.53 13.62
CA THR A 77 23.27 20.82 13.61
C THR A 77 23.66 22.11 12.90
N ARG A 78 22.70 22.87 12.34
CA ARG A 78 22.94 24.19 11.73
C ARG A 78 22.59 25.39 12.64
N GLY A 79 22.45 25.16 13.94
CA GLY A 79 22.09 26.17 14.93
C GLY A 79 23.15 26.52 15.97
N ASN A 80 24.45 26.24 15.74
CA ASN A 80 25.50 26.71 16.66
C ASN A 80 26.83 27.01 15.95
N ARG A 81 26.89 28.14 15.23
CA ARG A 81 28.15 28.82 14.90
C ARG A 81 28.08 30.27 15.35
N SER A 82 28.02 30.46 16.65
CA SER A 82 28.34 31.72 17.32
C SER A 82 29.22 31.40 18.53
N PHE A 83 30.37 30.76 18.27
CA PHE A 83 31.46 30.68 19.24
C PHE A 83 32.21 32.01 19.17
N THR A 84 31.93 32.83 20.18
CA THR A 84 32.53 34.11 20.54
C THR A 84 34.03 34.18 20.26
N ARG A 85 34.43 34.96 19.25
CA ARG A 85 35.74 35.64 19.26
C ARG A 85 35.56 36.93 20.05
N GLY A 86 35.91 36.88 21.32
CA GLY A 86 35.89 38.03 22.21
C GLY A 86 36.53 37.68 23.52
N PHE A 87 37.86 37.63 23.56
CA PHE A 87 38.61 37.80 24.80
C PHE A 87 39.88 38.61 24.47
N CYS A 88 39.78 39.91 24.75
CA CYS A 88 40.90 40.74 25.16
C CYS A 88 41.47 40.20 26.48
N GLY A 89 42.78 40.30 26.63
CA GLY A 89 43.53 39.99 27.85
C GLY A 89 44.99 39.77 27.54
#